data_AF-A0AAW9NY42-F1
#
_entry.id   AF-A0AAW9NY42-F1
#
_cell.length_a   1.000
_cell.length_b   1.000
_cell.length_c   1.000
_cell.angle_alpha   90.00
_cell.angle_beta   90.00
_cell.angle_gamma   90.00
#
_symmetry.space_group_name_H-M   'P 1'
#
loop_
_entity.id
_entity.type
_entity.pdbx_description
1 polymer ?
#
loop_
_entity_poly.entity_id
_entity_poly.type
_entity_poly.pdbx_seq_one_letter_code
_entity_poly.pdbx_strand_id
1 'polypeptide(L)' 'MAKEIDLKKIVSNLSKLGVNATITKSRIELLKVLTPPTQSPQA' A
#
# COMPACT_ATOMS: atom_id res chain seq x y z
N MET A 1 5.71 4.08 6.59
CA MET A 1 6.68 4.02 5.48
C MET A 1 6.71 2.66 4.78
N ALA A 2 6.78 1.52 5.48
CA ALA A 2 6.86 0.18 4.85
C ALA A 2 5.76 -0.11 3.79
N LYS A 3 4.47 0.08 4.14
CA LYS A 3 3.34 -0.19 3.21
C LYS A 3 3.36 0.66 1.93
N GLU A 4 3.92 1.87 2.00
CA GLU A 4 4.04 2.75 0.84
C GLU A 4 5.17 2.30 -0.10
N ILE A 5 6.25 1.75 0.46
CA ILE A 5 7.35 1.12 -0.29
C ILE A 5 6.85 -0.13 -1.00
N ASP A 6 6.01 -0.94 -0.34
CA ASP A 6 5.41 -2.14 -0.93
C ASP A 6 4.44 -1.81 -2.07
N LEU A 7 3.61 -0.77 -1.92
CA LEU A 7 2.75 -0.27 -2.99
C LEU A 7 3.53 0.15 -4.23
N LYS A 8 4.66 0.85 -4.05
CA LYS A 8 5.54 1.25 -5.17
C LYS A 8 6.12 0.02 -5.89
N LYS A 9 6.51 -1.03 -5.14
CA LYS A 9 6.97 -2.30 -5.73
C LYS A 9 5.87 -2.99 -6.53
N ILE A 10 4.65 -3.05 -5.99
CA ILE A 10 3.49 -3.63 -6.69
C ILE A 10 3.25 -2.91 -8.01
N VAL A 11 3.16 -1.57 -7.98
CA VAL A 11 2.94 -0.77 -9.19
C VAL A 11 4.07 -0.98 -10.20
N SER A 12 5.33 -1.00 -9.77
CA SER A 12 6.46 -1.30 -10.64
C SER A 12 6.35 -2.67 -11.31
N ASN A 13 5.95 -3.70 -10.57
CA ASN A 13 5.79 -5.04 -11.13
C ASN A 13 4.62 -5.12 -12.11
N LEU A 14 3.49 -4.46 -11.81
CA LEU A 14 2.36 -4.36 -12.73
C LEU A 14 2.76 -3.67 -14.04
N SER A 15 3.53 -2.58 -13.96
CA SER A 15 4.04 -1.90 -15.16
C SER A 15 4.94 -2.81 -16.00
N LYS A 16 5.78 -3.66 -15.39
CA LYS A 16 6.59 -4.66 -16.12
C LYS A 16 5.74 -5.71 -16.83
N LEU A 17 4.53 -5.97 -16.34
CA LEU A 17 3.53 -6.85 -16.96
C LEU A 17 2.65 -6.13 -18.00
N GLY A 18 2.94 -4.86 -18.31
CA GLY A 18 2.15 -4.05 -19.25
C GLY A 18 0.86 -3.49 -18.66
N VAL A 19 0.65 -3.65 -17.35
CA VAL A 19 -0.53 -3.12 -16.65
C VAL A 19 -0.20 -1.74 -16.09
N ASN A 20 -0.92 -0.71 -16.55
CA ASN A 20 -0.79 0.62 -15.99
C ASN A 20 -1.52 0.70 -14.64
N ALA A 21 -0.78 1.03 -13.59
CA ALA A 21 -1.32 1.21 -12.24
C ALA A 21 -0.77 2.51 -11.65
N THR A 22 -1.61 3.25 -10.93
CA THR A 22 -1.24 4.53 -10.32
C THR A 22 -1.59 4.53 -8.85
N ILE A 23 -0.68 5.03 -8.03
CA ILE A 23 -0.91 5.22 -6.60
C ILE A 23 -1.67 6.54 -6.42
N THR A 24 -2.89 6.46 -5.89
CA THR A 24 -3.70 7.65 -5.55
C THR A 24 -3.75 7.85 -4.04
N LYS A 25 -3.85 9.12 -3.62
CA LYS A 25 -3.95 9.48 -2.19
C LYS A 25 -5.17 8.83 -1.53
N SER A 26 -6.32 8.83 -2.20
CA SER A 26 -7.55 8.19 -1.70
C SER A 26 -7.38 6.69 -1.43
N ARG A 27 -6.67 5.95 -2.31
CA ARG A 27 -6.38 4.53 -2.08
C ARG A 27 -5.44 4.31 -0.89
N ILE A 28 -4.46 5.18 -0.69
CA ILE A 28 -3.57 5.10 0.48
C ILE A 28 -4.37 5.32 1.78
N GLU A 29 -5.26 6.31 1.79
CA GLU A 29 -6.10 6.59 2.96
C GLU A 29 -7.07 5.45 3.27
N LEU A 30 -7.74 4.91 2.25
CA LEU A 30 -8.59 3.72 2.40
C LEU A 30 -7.81 2.53 2.95
N LEU A 31 -6.59 2.29 2.49
CA LEU A 31 -5.74 1.23 3.02
C LEU A 31 -5.40 1.43 4.50
N LYS A 32 -5.21 2.67 4.96
CA LYS A 32 -4.99 2.95 6.39
C LYS A 32 -6.22 2.66 7.23
N VAL A 33 -7.42 2.99 6.72
CA VAL A 33 -8.70 2.72 7.39
C VAL A 33 -9.01 1.21 7.43
N LEU A 34 -8.76 0.50 6.33
CA LEU A 34 -9.02 -0.93 6.22
C LEU A 34 -8.00 -1.79 6.95
N THR A 35 -6.81 -1.25 7.27
CA THR A 35 -5.84 -2.00 8.04
C THR A 35 -6.28 -2.05 9.50
N PRO A 36 -6.44 -3.26 10.07
CA PRO A 36 -6.82 -3.39 11.47
C PRO A 36 -5.78 -2.66 12.34
N PRO A 37 -6.22 -2.04 13.46
CA PRO A 37 -5.32 -1.36 14.36
C PRO A 37 -4.25 -2.37 14.78
N THR A 38 -2.99 -2.01 14.57
CA THR A 38 -1.87 -2.81 15.03
C THR A 38 -1.95 -2.85 16.56
N GLN A 39 -2.49 -3.92 17.14
CA GLN A 39 -2.33 -4.17 18.57
C GLN A 39 -0.84 -4.46 18.79
N SER A 40 -0.08 -3.42 19.10
CA SER A 40 1.22 -3.60 19.76
C SER A 40 0.93 -4.31 21.09
N PRO A 41 1.54 -5.46 21.37
CA PRO A 41 1.52 -6.02 22.72
C PRO A 41 2.01 -4.93 23.66
N GLN A 42 1.15 -4.45 24.54
CA GLN A 42 1.54 -3.55 25.62
C GLN A 42 2.43 -4.39 26.54
N ALA A 43 3.73 -4.13 26.51
CA ALA A 43 4.69 -4.64 27.48
C ALA A 43 4.61 -3.81 28.76
#